data_AF-A0AAD8C0S0-F1
#
_entry.id   AF-A0AAD8C0S0-F1
#
_cell.length_a   1.000
_cell.length_b   1.000
_cell.length_c   1.000
_cell.angle_alpha   90.00
_cell.angle_beta   90.00
_cell.angle_gamma   90.00
#
_symmetry.space_group_name_H-M   'P 1'
#
loop_
_entity.id
_entity.type
_entity.pdbx_description
1 polymer ?
#
loop_
_entity_poly.entity_id
_entity_poly.type
_entity_poly.pdbx_seq_one_letter_code
_entity_poly.pdbx_strand_id
1 'polypeptide(L)'
;MKAVAVICVLVIVTGFLCGSQATCAPGSFQCFDGRQCVALSKVCDYVADCADRSDEATCLSCGAGHRFCTSVKKCILSICE
;
A
#
# COMPACT_ATOMS: atom_id res chain seq x y z
N MET A 1 -6.64 -8.96 11.64
CA MET A 1 -8.05 -9.14 11.20
C MET A 1 -8.09 -8.72 9.73
N LYS A 2 -7.87 -9.64 8.80
CA LYS A 2 -7.75 -9.35 7.36
C LYS A 2 -9.16 -9.28 6.76
N ALA A 3 -9.54 -8.14 6.17
CA ALA A 3 -10.78 -8.06 5.41
C ALA A 3 -10.59 -8.85 4.10
N VAL A 4 -11.58 -9.64 3.72
CA VAL A 4 -11.58 -10.41 2.47
C VAL A 4 -12.75 -9.90 1.65
N ALA A 5 -12.47 -9.24 0.53
CA ALA A 5 -13.52 -8.86 -0.40
C ALA A 5 -13.92 -10.09 -1.22
N VAL A 6 -15.18 -10.48 -1.08
CA VAL A 6 -15.82 -11.53 -1.86
C VAL A 6 -16.28 -10.93 -3.17
N ILE A 7 -15.47 -11.08 -4.23
CA ILE A 7 -15.90 -10.69 -5.57
C ILE A 7 -16.58 -11.91 -6.18
N CYS A 8 -17.91 -11.85 -6.21
CA CYS A 8 -18.77 -12.87 -6.81
C CYS A 8 -19.02 -12.51 -8.27
N VAL A 9 -18.31 -13.13 -9.20
CA VAL A 9 -18.64 -13.00 -10.63
C VAL A 9 -19.79 -13.96 -10.96
N LEU A 10 -20.90 -13.40 -11.46
CA LEU A 10 -22.06 -14.16 -11.92
C LEU A 10 -21.72 -14.85 -13.25
N VAL A 11 -21.29 -16.11 -13.20
CA VAL A 11 -21.10 -16.94 -14.40
C VAL A 11 -22.41 -17.68 -14.67
N ILE A 12 -22.98 -17.48 -15.86
CA ILE A 12 -24.38 -17.74 -16.21
C ILE A 12 -24.81 -19.22 -16.21
N VAL A 13 -23.98 -20.19 -15.78
CA VAL A 13 -24.37 -21.62 -15.87
C VAL A 13 -23.99 -22.59 -14.74
N THR A 14 -23.01 -22.37 -13.84
CA THR A 14 -22.73 -23.40 -12.79
C THR A 14 -22.15 -22.95 -11.43
N GLY A 15 -22.11 -21.65 -11.09
CA GLY A 15 -21.83 -21.23 -9.70
C GLY A 15 -21.11 -19.89 -9.54
N PHE A 16 -21.29 -19.27 -8.37
CA PHE A 16 -20.51 -18.11 -7.95
C PHE A 16 -19.04 -18.53 -7.75
N LEU A 17 -18.15 -18.06 -8.63
CA LEU A 17 -16.72 -18.04 -8.30
C LEU A 17 -16.52 -16.91 -7.28
N CYS A 18 -16.64 -17.24 -6.01
CA CYS A 18 -16.25 -16.35 -4.92
C CYS A 18 -14.73 -16.43 -4.79
N GLY A 19 -14.04 -15.58 -5.53
CA GLY A 19 -12.63 -15.32 -5.30
C GLY A 19 -12.51 -14.40 -4.09
N SER A 20 -11.87 -14.88 -3.02
CA SER A 20 -11.44 -14.04 -1.91
C SER A 20 -10.29 -13.15 -2.37
N GLN A 21 -10.60 -11.94 -2.87
CA GLN A 21 -9.56 -10.94 -3.10
C GLN A 21 -9.23 -10.35 -1.74
N ALA A 22 -8.05 -10.69 -1.22
CA ALA A 22 -7.54 -10.14 0.03
C ALA A 22 -7.21 -8.67 -0.19
N THR A 23 -8.23 -7.81 -0.11
CA THR A 23 -8.08 -6.37 -0.08
C THR A 23 -7.81 -5.96 1.35
N CYS A 24 -6.80 -5.10 1.55
CA CYS A 24 -6.49 -4.59 2.86
C CYS A 24 -7.69 -3.82 3.45
N ALA A 25 -7.79 -3.77 4.77
CA ALA A 25 -8.87 -3.03 5.44
C ALA A 25 -8.90 -1.56 4.98
N PRO A 26 -10.06 -0.90 4.98
CA PRO A 26 -10.10 0.54 4.71
C PRO A 26 -9.16 1.27 5.68
N GLY A 27 -8.28 2.12 5.14
CA GLY A 27 -7.21 2.77 5.92
C GLY A 27 -5.89 1.98 6.01
N SER A 28 -5.73 0.92 5.20
CA SER A 28 -4.45 0.23 5.02
C SER A 28 -4.02 0.17 3.55
N PHE A 29 -2.71 0.22 3.33
CA PHE A 29 -2.07 0.12 2.04
C PHE A 29 -1.62 -1.31 1.81
N GLN A 30 -1.92 -1.84 0.62
CA GLN A 30 -1.45 -3.14 0.20
C GLN A 30 -0.05 -2.98 -0.39
N CYS A 31 0.93 -3.70 0.17
CA CYS A 31 2.26 -3.80 -0.42
C CYS A 31 2.14 -4.27 -1.88
N PHE A 32 3.08 -3.89 -2.74
CA PHE A 32 3.01 -4.19 -4.17
C PHE A 32 3.09 -5.69 -4.46
N ASP A 33 3.81 -6.43 -3.62
CA ASP A 33 3.85 -7.89 -3.58
C ASP A 33 2.49 -8.53 -3.19
N GLY A 34 1.53 -7.74 -2.72
CA GLY A 34 0.13 -8.13 -2.48
C GLY A 34 -0.10 -9.01 -1.25
N ARG A 35 0.97 -9.55 -0.65
CA ARG A 35 0.92 -10.49 0.47
C ARG A 35 0.72 -9.82 1.84
N GLN A 36 1.07 -8.54 1.95
CA GLN A 36 1.10 -7.81 3.22
C GLN A 36 0.33 -6.49 3.12
N CYS A 37 -0.28 -6.11 4.25
CA CYS A 37 -1.01 -4.86 4.41
C CYS A 37 -0.35 -4.08 5.52
N VAL A 38 -0.07 -2.80 5.27
CA VAL A 38 0.49 -1.87 6.24
C VAL A 38 -0.53 -0.76 6.51
N ALA A 39 -0.54 -0.18 7.70
CA ALA A 39 -1.45 0.92 7.99
C ALA A 39 -1.10 2.13 7.10
N LEU A 40 -2.06 2.97 6.71
CA LEU A 40 -1.74 4.19 5.95
C LEU A 40 -0.76 5.11 6.68
N SER A 41 -0.78 5.11 8.02
CA SER A 41 0.17 5.86 8.86
C SER A 41 1.60 5.30 8.84
N LYS A 42 1.78 4.10 8.28
CA LYS A 42 3.05 3.39 8.10
C LYS A 42 3.59 3.49 6.68
N VAL A 43 2.83 4.10 5.78
CA VAL A 43 3.29 4.39 4.43
C VAL A 43 4.08 5.69 4.46
N CYS A 44 5.28 5.69 3.90
CA CYS A 44 6.19 6.83 3.90
C CYS A 44 6.62 7.26 5.32
N ASP A 45 6.80 6.30 6.24
CA ASP A 45 7.24 6.54 7.62
C ASP A 45 8.75 6.27 7.84
N TYR A 46 9.49 6.02 6.75
CA TYR A 46 10.92 5.66 6.72
C TYR A 46 11.26 4.28 7.28
N VAL A 47 10.26 3.50 7.66
CA VAL A 47 10.42 2.11 8.07
C VAL A 47 9.94 1.24 6.93
N ALA A 48 10.78 0.28 6.53
CA ALA A 48 10.33 -0.75 5.60
C ALA A 48 9.42 -1.73 6.36
N ASP A 49 8.12 -1.47 6.35
CA ASP A 49 7.08 -2.34 6.90
C ASP A 49 6.65 -3.40 5.85
N CYS A 50 6.79 -3.10 4.55
CA CYS A 50 6.65 -4.09 3.48
C CYS A 50 7.98 -4.83 3.17
N ALA A 51 7.90 -6.14 2.91
CA ALA A 51 9.06 -6.95 2.52
C ALA A 51 9.73 -6.51 1.20
N ASP A 52 8.94 -5.94 0.29
CA ASP A 52 9.38 -5.36 -0.98
C ASP A 52 9.65 -3.84 -0.89
N ARG A 53 9.53 -3.25 0.31
CA ARG A 53 9.70 -1.81 0.57
C ARG A 53 8.78 -0.91 -0.26
N SER A 54 7.66 -1.46 -0.72
CA SER A 54 6.73 -0.76 -1.61
C SER A 54 5.97 0.37 -0.92
N ASP A 55 5.79 0.27 0.39
CA ASP A 55 5.33 1.32 1.30
C ASP A 55 6.22 2.57 1.32
N GLU A 56 7.51 2.41 0.98
CA GLU A 56 8.49 3.51 0.93
C GLU A 56 8.95 3.83 -0.51
N ALA A 57 8.54 3.03 -1.50
CA ALA A 57 9.03 3.15 -2.88
C ALA A 57 8.33 4.27 -3.68
N THR A 58 7.07 4.59 -3.36
CA THR A 58 6.25 5.58 -4.09
C THR A 58 5.65 6.63 -3.16
N CYS A 59 6.52 7.46 -2.58
CA CYS A 59 6.11 8.64 -1.80
C CYS A 59 6.08 9.89 -2.71
N LEU A 60 5.04 10.00 -3.56
CA LEU A 60 4.82 11.18 -4.41
C LEU A 60 4.43 12.43 -3.60
N SER A 61 3.91 12.22 -2.40
CA SER A 61 3.49 13.25 -1.46
C SER A 61 4.11 12.92 -0.12
N CYS A 62 5.18 13.62 0.24
CA CYS A 62 5.70 13.48 1.58
C CYS A 62 4.69 14.07 2.58
N GLY A 63 4.59 13.49 3.78
CA GLY A 63 3.72 14.00 4.84
C GLY A 63 3.98 15.48 5.13
N ALA A 64 3.00 16.15 5.75
CA ALA A 64 3.02 17.61 5.97
C ALA A 64 4.39 18.09 6.50
N GLY A 65 5.04 18.98 5.74
CA GLY A 65 6.35 19.55 6.08
C GLY A 65 7.56 18.91 5.40
N HIS A 66 7.41 17.80 4.66
CA HIS A 66 8.50 17.15 3.95
C HIS A 66 8.45 17.41 2.43
N ARG A 67 9.62 17.48 1.78
CA ARG A 67 9.75 17.56 0.31
C ARG A 67 10.39 16.29 -0.24
N PHE A 68 9.84 15.77 -1.34
CA PHE A 68 10.43 14.64 -2.06
C PHE A 68 11.69 15.11 -2.80
N CYS A 69 12.82 14.53 -2.43
CA CYS A 69 14.10 14.74 -3.09
C CYS A 69 14.34 13.64 -4.11
N THR A 70 14.30 14.01 -5.39
CA THR A 70 14.58 13.11 -6.52
C THR A 70 16.03 12.60 -6.52
N SER A 71 17.00 13.39 -6.05
CA SER A 71 18.41 12.98 -5.97
C SER A 71 18.66 11.79 -5.05
N VAL A 72 17.98 11.73 -3.90
CA VAL A 72 18.16 10.68 -2.88
C VAL A 72 16.96 9.74 -2.75
N LYS A 73 15.91 9.96 -3.54
CA LYS A 73 14.60 9.28 -3.46
C LYS A 73 14.08 9.22 -2.02
N LYS A 74 14.19 10.35 -1.30
CA LYS A 74 13.78 10.47 0.11
C LYS A 74 12.92 11.70 0.31
N CYS A 75 12.02 11.61 1.28
CA CYS A 75 11.37 12.75 1.88
C CYS A 75 12.29 13.33 2.96
N ILE A 76 12.60 14.63 2.89
CA ILE A 76 13.38 15.31 3.94
C ILE A 76 12.73 16.64 4.29
N LEU A 77 12.90 17.06 5.54
CA LEU A 77 12.35 18.29 6.11
C LEU A 77 13.20 19.54 5.77
N SER A 78 14.39 19.34 5.21
CA SER A 78 15.44 20.36 5.21
C SER A 78 15.57 21.08 3.86
N ILE A 79 16.19 20.48 2.85
CA ILE A 79 16.30 20.89 1.45
C ILE A 79 17.20 19.82 0.82
N CYS A 80 16.97 19.42 -0.43
CA CYS A 80 17.81 18.42 -1.10
C CYS A 80 19.22 18.98 -1.28
N GLU A 81 20.15 18.56 -0.43
CA GLU A 81 21.59 18.72 -0.64
C GLU A 81 22.15 17.42 -1.23
#